data_AF-A0A834B2G9-F1
#
_entry.id   AF-A0A834B2G9-F1
#
_cell.length_a   1.000
_cell.length_b   1.000
_cell.length_c   1.000
_cell.angle_alpha   90.00
_cell.angle_beta   90.00
_cell.angle_gamma   90.00
#
_symmetry.space_group_name_H-M   'P 1'
#
loop_
_entity.id
_entity.type
_entity.pdbx_description
1 polymer ?
#
loop_
_entity_poly.entity_id
_entity_poly.type
_entity_poly.pdbx_seq_one_letter_code
_entity_poly.pdbx_strand_id
1 'polypeptide(L)'
;MKQAGSLALYEKADIKGPEEKKKHLLIGVSSDRGLCDAIQFSVAKKVKSEVAMLTAAGKEVKIVGTGDKIRGILHRTHSAQFLVKFKEVGRKVYFTPTFGDASVIALELLNSGHEYDEGSIIFN
;
A
#
# COMPACT_ATOMS: atom_id res chain seq x y z
N MET A 1 -27.45 21.90 -32.47
CA MET A 1 -27.72 20.48 -32.81
C MET A 1 -26.84 19.61 -31.93
N LYS A 2 -27.48 18.82 -31.05
CA LYS A 2 -26.82 17.93 -30.07
C LYS A 2 -26.19 16.73 -30.80
N GLN A 3 -24.91 16.44 -30.56
CA GLN A 3 -24.29 15.18 -30.99
C GLN A 3 -24.74 14.05 -30.06
N ALA A 4 -25.72 13.27 -30.52
CA ALA A 4 -26.29 12.12 -29.83
C ALA A 4 -25.49 10.80 -30.05
N GLY A 5 -24.22 10.88 -30.47
CA GLY A 5 -23.42 9.70 -30.84
C GLY A 5 -22.57 9.12 -29.71
N SER A 6 -22.23 9.91 -28.67
CA SER A 6 -21.35 9.45 -27.59
C SER A 6 -22.09 8.57 -26.56
N LEU A 7 -23.36 8.87 -26.28
CA LEU A 7 -24.13 8.17 -25.24
C LEU A 7 -24.48 6.72 -25.60
N ALA A 8 -24.61 6.37 -26.88
CA ALA A 8 -25.02 5.03 -27.30
C ALA A 8 -23.88 3.99 -27.31
N LEU A 9 -22.62 4.44 -27.31
CA LEU A 9 -21.46 3.54 -27.17
C LEU A 9 -21.23 3.14 -25.70
N TYR A 10 -21.71 3.96 -24.75
CA TYR A 10 -21.59 3.70 -23.31
C TYR A 10 -22.55 2.60 -22.80
N GLU A 11 -23.65 2.29 -23.50
CA GLU A 11 -24.59 1.24 -23.06
C GLU A 11 -24.19 -0.17 -23.51
N LYS A 12 -23.38 -0.31 -24.57
CA LYS A 12 -22.99 -1.62 -25.12
C LYS A 12 -21.59 -2.10 -24.72
N ALA A 13 -20.75 -1.19 -24.28
CA ALA A 13 -19.47 -1.53 -23.68
C ALA A 13 -19.63 -1.30 -22.18
N ASP A 14 -19.53 -2.36 -21.39
CA ASP A 14 -19.53 -2.37 -19.91
C ASP A 14 -18.26 -1.68 -19.37
N ILE A 15 -17.97 -0.49 -19.89
CA ILE A 15 -16.87 0.37 -19.50
C ILE A 15 -17.50 1.33 -18.52
N LYS A 16 -17.54 0.89 -17.26
CA LYS A 16 -17.62 1.80 -16.11
C LYS A 16 -16.70 2.98 -16.40
N GLY A 17 -17.26 4.18 -16.55
CA GLY A 17 -16.49 5.43 -16.66
C GLY A 17 -15.45 5.48 -15.54
N PRO A 18 -14.33 6.20 -15.70
CA PRO A 18 -13.13 6.02 -14.87
C PRO A 18 -13.55 6.05 -13.40
N GLU A 19 -13.67 4.86 -12.79
CA GLU A 19 -14.04 4.76 -11.39
C GLU A 19 -12.90 5.49 -10.70
N GLU A 20 -13.20 6.66 -10.13
CA GLU A 20 -12.28 7.38 -9.26
C GLU A 20 -11.64 6.33 -8.39
N LYS A 21 -10.35 6.06 -8.58
CA LYS A 21 -9.68 4.91 -7.97
C LYS A 21 -9.78 5.07 -6.46
N LYS A 22 -10.77 4.39 -5.86
CA LYS A 22 -11.24 4.69 -4.51
C LYS A 22 -10.31 4.07 -3.50
N LYS A 23 -9.58 3.01 -3.85
CA LYS A 23 -8.78 2.23 -2.92
C LYS A 23 -7.31 2.26 -3.32
N HIS A 24 -6.49 2.82 -2.43
CA HIS A 24 -5.05 2.94 -2.61
C HIS A 24 -4.29 2.10 -1.58
N LEU A 25 -3.34 1.29 -2.05
CA LEU A 25 -2.48 0.46 -1.20
C LEU A 25 -1.09 1.11 -1.05
N LEU A 26 -0.66 1.35 0.18
CA LEU A 26 0.69 1.83 0.48
C LEU A 26 1.52 0.74 1.15
N ILE A 27 2.59 0.32 0.50
CA ILE A 27 3.51 -0.68 1.04
C ILE A 27 4.75 0.04 1.59
N GLY A 28 4.91 0.05 2.90
CA GLY A 28 6.09 0.57 3.58
C GLY A 28 7.09 -0.55 3.85
N VAL A 29 8.28 -0.45 3.28
CA VAL A 29 9.36 -1.44 3.48
C VAL A 29 10.30 -0.97 4.58
N SER A 30 10.45 -1.79 5.63
CA SER A 30 11.27 -1.53 6.80
C SER A 30 11.96 -2.79 7.30
N SER A 31 13.00 -2.60 8.11
CA SER A 31 13.73 -3.70 8.75
C SER A 31 13.27 -3.92 10.20
N ASP A 32 13.27 -5.18 10.63
CA ASP A 32 12.99 -5.59 12.00
C ASP A 32 14.13 -5.31 12.99
N ARG A 33 15.37 -5.12 12.50
CA ARG A 33 16.59 -5.00 13.33
C ARG A 33 17.38 -3.72 13.01
N GLY A 34 18.17 -3.25 13.97
CA GLY A 34 19.10 -2.10 13.85
C GLY A 34 18.76 -0.88 14.70
N LEU A 35 19.72 0.05 14.85
CA LEU A 35 19.59 1.33 15.57
C LEU A 35 19.40 2.53 14.61
N CYS A 36 19.27 2.27 13.30
CA CYS A 36 19.16 3.33 12.29
C CYS A 36 17.73 3.88 12.24
N ASP A 37 17.38 4.69 13.23
CA ASP A 37 16.05 5.28 13.38
C ASP A 37 15.77 6.33 12.29
N ALA A 38 16.80 7.00 11.77
CA ALA A 38 16.66 8.05 10.76
C ALA A 38 16.07 7.51 9.43
N ILE A 39 16.58 6.37 8.93
CA ILE A 39 16.08 5.75 7.69
C ILE A 39 14.62 5.32 7.87
N GLN A 40 14.31 4.64 8.98
CA GLN A 40 12.96 4.13 9.22
C GLN A 40 11.96 5.24 9.50
N PHE A 41 12.40 6.33 10.14
CA PHE A 41 11.61 7.53 10.31
C PHE A 41 11.34 8.24 8.99
N SER A 42 12.31 8.28 8.07
CA SER A 42 12.13 8.89 6.75
C SER A 42 11.05 8.18 5.93
N VAL A 43 11.06 6.85 5.93
CA VAL A 43 10.03 6.04 5.25
C VAL A 43 8.68 6.25 5.90
N ALA A 44 8.60 6.19 7.24
CA ALA A 44 7.35 6.43 7.95
C ALA A 44 6.79 7.85 7.72
N LYS A 45 7.65 8.87 7.63
CA LYS A 45 7.24 10.26 7.32
C LYS A 45 6.69 10.38 5.91
N LYS A 46 7.34 9.74 4.91
CA LYS A 46 6.82 9.66 3.54
C LYS A 46 5.45 8.97 3.50
N VAL A 47 5.32 7.81 4.14
CA VAL A 47 4.04 7.08 4.24
C VAL A 47 2.95 7.98 4.83
N LYS A 48 3.22 8.70 5.93
CA LYS A 48 2.25 9.65 6.52
C LYS A 48 1.86 10.76 5.55
N SER A 49 2.82 11.31 4.82
CA SER A 49 2.56 12.36 3.83
C SER A 49 1.67 11.84 2.69
N GLU A 50 1.97 10.66 2.15
CA GLU A 50 1.18 10.03 1.09
C GLU A 50 -0.23 9.71 1.57
N VAL A 51 -0.38 9.14 2.77
CA VAL A 51 -1.70 8.89 3.39
C VAL A 51 -2.49 10.20 3.49
N ALA A 52 -1.88 11.28 3.98
CA ALA A 52 -2.56 12.57 4.13
C ALA A 52 -3.00 13.14 2.76
N MET A 53 -2.14 13.06 1.74
CA MET A 53 -2.47 13.52 0.39
C MET A 53 -3.61 12.71 -0.24
N LEU A 54 -3.54 11.38 -0.13
CA LEU A 54 -4.55 10.48 -0.70
C LEU A 54 -5.88 10.55 0.06
N THR A 55 -5.84 10.71 1.39
CA THR A 55 -7.04 10.91 2.22
C THR A 55 -7.68 12.26 1.90
N ALA A 56 -6.88 13.32 1.70
CA ALA A 56 -7.40 14.62 1.26
C ALA A 56 -8.02 14.58 -0.14
N ALA A 57 -7.53 13.70 -1.01
CA ALA A 57 -8.12 13.40 -2.31
C ALA A 57 -9.38 12.50 -2.22
N GLY A 58 -9.84 12.13 -1.03
CA GLY A 58 -11.03 11.31 -0.82
C GLY A 58 -10.85 9.82 -1.11
N LYS A 59 -9.61 9.34 -1.27
CA LYS A 59 -9.31 7.92 -1.48
C LYS A 59 -9.23 7.17 -0.16
N GLU A 60 -9.77 5.96 -0.11
CA GLU A 60 -9.54 5.01 0.97
C GLU A 60 -8.11 4.46 0.87
N VAL A 61 -7.31 4.70 1.91
CA VAL A 61 -5.90 4.26 1.95
C VAL A 61 -5.74 3.10 2.92
N LYS A 62 -5.13 2.02 2.45
CA LYS A 62 -4.64 0.93 3.29
C LYS A 62 -3.13 0.89 3.32
N ILE A 63 -2.58 0.56 4.47
CA ILE A 63 -1.14 0.48 4.69
C ILE A 63 -0.75 -0.98 4.92
N VAL A 64 0.28 -1.41 4.22
CA VAL A 64 0.95 -2.69 4.42
C VAL A 64 2.35 -2.39 4.94
N GLY A 65 2.60 -2.83 6.16
CA GLY A 65 3.92 -2.69 6.79
C GLY A 65 4.72 -3.96 6.65
N THR A 66 5.87 -3.88 5.97
CA THR A 66 6.89 -4.92 6.03
C THR A 66 7.91 -4.53 7.10
N GLY A 67 7.96 -5.30 8.19
CA GLY A 67 8.82 -5.05 9.35
C GLY A 67 8.13 -4.32 10.52
N ASP A 68 8.59 -4.59 11.74
CA ASP A 68 7.96 -4.18 13.00
C ASP A 68 8.20 -2.70 13.34
N LYS A 69 9.25 -2.08 12.79
CA LYS A 69 9.59 -0.68 13.08
C LYS A 69 8.62 0.32 12.47
N ILE A 70 8.26 0.13 11.19
CA ILE A 70 7.23 0.94 10.53
C ILE A 70 5.92 0.84 11.32
N ARG A 71 5.56 -0.36 11.79
CA ARG A 71 4.41 -0.55 12.67
C ARG A 71 4.55 0.29 13.94
N GLY A 72 5.66 0.20 14.66
CA GLY A 72 5.85 0.99 15.89
C GLY A 72 5.62 2.49 15.71
N ILE A 73 6.11 3.05 14.61
CA ILE A 73 6.02 4.50 14.31
C ILE A 73 4.62 4.91 13.83
N LEU A 74 3.97 4.08 13.01
CA LEU A 74 2.68 4.40 12.40
C LEU A 74 1.48 3.94 13.22
N HIS A 75 1.63 2.95 14.10
CA HIS A 75 0.55 2.39 14.92
C HIS A 75 -0.12 3.44 15.80
N ARG A 76 0.62 4.43 16.31
CA ARG A 76 0.03 5.49 17.13
C ARG A 76 -0.89 6.42 16.34
N THR A 77 -0.67 6.55 15.04
CA THR A 77 -1.34 7.55 14.18
C THR A 77 -2.32 6.96 13.18
N HIS A 78 -2.07 5.74 12.70
CA HIS A 78 -2.77 5.13 11.56
C HIS A 78 -3.02 3.64 11.78
N SER A 79 -3.18 3.18 13.04
CA SER A 79 -3.41 1.76 13.37
C SER A 79 -4.60 1.15 12.63
N ALA A 80 -5.68 1.92 12.46
CA ALA A 80 -6.90 1.46 11.80
C ALA A 80 -6.76 1.23 10.28
N GLN A 81 -5.72 1.79 9.65
CA GLN A 81 -5.50 1.69 8.21
C GLN A 81 -4.59 0.52 7.82
N PHE A 82 -4.05 -0.23 8.78
CA PHE A 82 -3.19 -1.38 8.49
C PHE A 82 -4.01 -2.58 8.00
N LEU A 83 -3.68 -3.08 6.80
CA LEU A 83 -4.32 -4.23 6.19
C LEU A 83 -3.63 -5.55 6.63
N VAL A 84 -2.36 -5.70 6.28
CA VAL A 84 -1.54 -6.87 6.62
C VAL A 84 -0.22 -6.40 7.21
N LYS A 85 0.27 -7.16 8.20
CA LYS A 85 1.50 -6.89 8.93
C LYS A 85 2.45 -8.05 8.71
N PHE A 86 3.54 -7.81 7.98
CA PHE A 86 4.58 -8.81 7.79
C PHE A 86 5.67 -8.61 8.83
N LYS A 87 5.93 -9.66 9.61
CA LYS A 87 7.05 -9.72 10.56
C LYS A 87 8.03 -10.78 10.10
N GLU A 88 9.30 -10.64 10.50
CA GLU A 88 10.37 -11.62 10.26
C GLU A 88 10.85 -11.74 8.81
N VAL A 89 10.68 -10.69 8.01
CA VAL A 89 11.19 -10.67 6.63
C VAL A 89 12.73 -10.73 6.66
N GLY A 90 13.30 -11.81 6.11
CA GLY A 90 14.74 -12.06 6.12
C GLY A 90 15.31 -12.66 7.42
N ARG A 91 14.49 -13.30 8.27
CA ARG A 91 14.97 -13.89 9.54
C ARG A 91 15.65 -15.27 9.39
N LYS A 92 15.58 -15.91 8.21
CA LYS A 92 16.10 -17.27 8.01
C LYS A 92 17.55 -17.26 7.47
N VAL A 93 18.49 -17.44 8.40
CA VAL A 93 19.89 -17.91 8.25
C VAL A 93 20.87 -17.01 7.49
N TYR A 94 20.46 -16.18 6.53
CA TYR A 94 21.30 -15.13 5.95
C TYR A 94 20.48 -13.85 5.85
N PHE A 95 21.06 -12.72 6.27
CA PHE A 95 20.46 -11.39 6.36
C PHE A 95 20.06 -10.77 5.01
N THR A 96 19.74 -11.59 4.02
CA THR A 96 19.44 -11.20 2.66
C THR A 96 17.96 -11.47 2.40
N PRO A 97 17.12 -10.43 2.24
CA PRO A 97 15.76 -10.64 1.79
C PRO A 97 15.81 -11.39 0.45
N THR A 98 15.17 -12.55 0.41
CA THR A 98 15.14 -13.41 -0.77
C THR A 98 13.89 -13.14 -1.60
N PHE A 99 13.92 -13.54 -2.87
CA PHE A 99 12.71 -13.53 -3.70
C PHE A 99 11.57 -14.38 -3.09
N GLY A 100 11.92 -15.44 -2.34
CA GLY A 100 10.96 -16.24 -1.60
C GLY A 100 10.20 -15.43 -0.56
N ASP A 101 10.89 -14.57 0.19
CA ASP A 101 10.25 -13.69 1.18
C ASP A 101 9.28 -12.71 0.51
N ALA A 102 9.69 -12.11 -0.61
CA ALA A 102 8.82 -11.22 -1.39
C ALA A 102 7.59 -11.94 -1.96
N SER A 103 7.76 -13.20 -2.39
CA SER A 103 6.68 -14.02 -2.93
C SER A 103 5.64 -14.36 -1.86
N VAL A 104 6.08 -14.65 -0.64
CA VAL A 104 5.17 -14.89 0.50
C VAL A 104 4.39 -13.63 0.84
N ILE A 105 5.04 -12.46 0.86
CA ILE A 105 4.38 -11.18 1.11
C ILE A 105 3.33 -10.91 0.03
N ALA A 106 3.67 -11.10 -1.24
CA ALA A 106 2.75 -10.90 -2.35
C ALA A 106 1.57 -11.87 -2.29
N LEU A 107 1.81 -13.14 -2.00
CA LEU A 107 0.76 -14.15 -1.90
C LEU A 107 -0.22 -13.83 -0.76
N GLU A 108 0.28 -13.43 0.40
CA GLU A 108 -0.56 -13.06 1.53
C GLU A 108 -1.36 -11.79 1.26
N LEU A 109 -0.79 -10.83 0.50
CA LEU A 109 -1.54 -9.67 0.02
C LEU A 109 -2.67 -10.07 -0.92
N LEU A 110 -2.45 -11.02 -1.82
CA LEU A 110 -3.51 -11.57 -2.67
C LEU A 110 -4.57 -12.31 -1.85
N ASN A 111 -4.15 -13.09 -0.86
CA ASN A 111 -5.05 -13.83 0.04
C ASN A 111 -5.84 -12.93 1.00
N SER A 112 -5.37 -11.69 1.23
CA SER A 112 -6.08 -10.73 2.09
C SER A 112 -7.46 -10.33 1.53
N GLY A 113 -7.74 -10.65 0.27
CA GLY A 113 -9.01 -10.35 -0.39
C GLY A 113 -9.27 -8.86 -0.56
N HIS A 114 -8.24 -8.02 -0.38
CA HIS A 114 -8.38 -6.59 -0.48
C HIS A 114 -8.16 -6.12 -1.92
N GLU A 115 -9.24 -5.65 -2.55
CA GLU A 115 -9.16 -5.00 -3.85
C GLU A 115 -8.56 -3.60 -3.72
N TYR A 116 -7.56 -3.30 -4.53
CA TYR A 116 -6.95 -1.99 -4.66
C TYR A 116 -6.77 -1.64 -6.15
N ASP A 117 -6.98 -0.38 -6.49
CA ASP A 117 -6.91 0.12 -7.88
C ASP A 117 -5.52 0.68 -8.20
N GLU A 118 -4.87 1.23 -7.18
CA GLU A 118 -3.54 1.80 -7.24
C GLU A 118 -2.73 1.40 -6.01
N GLY A 119 -1.43 1.18 -6.21
CA GLY A 119 -0.51 0.82 -5.14
C GLY A 119 0.82 1.56 -5.28
N SER A 120 1.40 1.98 -4.16
CA SER A 120 2.72 2.59 -4.12
C SER A 120 3.61 1.87 -3.10
N ILE A 121 4.87 1.63 -3.45
CA ILE A 121 5.87 1.04 -2.56
C ILE A 121 6.85 2.13 -2.12
N ILE A 122 7.02 2.29 -0.81
CA ILE A 122 7.90 3.29 -0.21
C ILE A 122 9.05 2.55 0.47
N PHE A 123 10.26 2.82 -0.01
CA PHE A 123 11.52 2.25 0.48
C PHE A 123 12.61 3.32 0.54
N ASN A 124 13.78 2.95 1.08
CA ASN A 124 15.02 3.72 1.07
C ASN A 124 16.14 2.79 0.60
#